data_AF-A0A924VFF2-F1
#
_entry.id   AF-A0A924VFF2-F1
#
_cell.length_a   1.000
_cell.length_b   1.000
_cell.length_c   1.000
_cell.angle_alpha   90.00
_cell.angle_beta   90.00
_cell.angle_gamma   90.00
#
_symmetry.space_group_name_H-M   'P 1'
#
loop_
_entity.id
_entity.type
_entity.pdbx_description
1 polymer ?
#
loop_
_entity_poly.entity_id
_entity_poly.type
_entity_poly.pdbx_seq_one_letter_code
_entity_poly.pdbx_strand_id
1 'polypeptide(L)' 'EFKLALPDGEWLGSGSGNLYSYQIPLKENFKFTLKGKYVIELEQNMRDNPLDHVSDVGVRVEKVN' A
#
# COMPACT_ATOMS: atom_id res chain seq x y z
N GLU A 1 1.92 9.58 5.00
CA GLU A 1 2.81 8.60 5.65
C GLU A 1 1.96 7.41 6.07
N PHE A 2 2.42 6.18 5.80
CA PHE A 2 1.70 4.96 6.13
C PHE A 2 2.52 4.15 7.13
N LYS A 3 1.88 3.71 8.23
CA LYS A 3 2.55 2.89 9.23
C LYS A 3 2.49 1.44 8.79
N LEU A 4 3.65 0.77 8.79
CA LEU A 4 3.75 -0.66 8.47
C LEU A 4 3.72 -1.53 9.73
N ALA A 5 4.04 -0.97 10.89
CA ALA A 5 4.10 -1.67 12.18
C ALA A 5 3.63 -0.77 13.33
N LEU A 6 3.27 -1.41 14.44
CA LEU A 6 3.03 -0.79 15.74
C LEU A 6 4.35 -0.34 16.39
N PRO A 7 4.30 0.55 17.40
CA PRO A 7 5.51 1.04 18.07
C PRO A 7 6.39 -0.03 18.73
N ASP A 8 5.82 -1.19 19.04
CA ASP A 8 6.50 -2.36 19.61
C ASP A 8 7.12 -3.29 18.55
N GLY A 9 6.93 -2.97 17.26
CA GLY A 9 7.48 -3.71 16.13
C GLY A 9 6.55 -4.77 15.54
N GLU A 10 5.34 -4.95 16.05
CA GLU A 10 4.37 -5.86 15.44
C GLU A 10 3.89 -5.32 14.08
N TRP A 11 4.01 -6.14 13.03
CA TRP A 11 3.57 -5.76 11.68
C TRP A 11 2.05 -5.62 11.61
N LEU A 12 1.58 -4.54 10.98
CA LEU A 12 0.17 -4.35 10.66
C LEU A 12 -0.23 -5.20 9.46
N GLY A 13 -1.52 -5.56 9.40
CA GLY A 13 -2.09 -6.37 8.33
C GLY A 13 -2.32 -7.81 8.75
N SER A 14 -2.33 -8.71 7.78
CA SER A 14 -2.58 -10.14 8.02
C SER A 14 -1.82 -10.99 7.03
N GLY A 15 -1.59 -12.26 7.37
CA GLY A 15 -0.83 -13.15 6.52
C GLY A 15 -0.58 -14.50 7.16
N SER A 16 0.38 -15.23 6.60
CA SER A 16 0.71 -16.60 7.01
C SER A 16 2.21 -16.77 7.14
N GLY A 17 2.64 -17.40 8.23
CA GLY A 17 4.05 -17.55 8.55
C GLY A 17 4.74 -16.18 8.70
N ASN A 18 5.77 -15.95 7.90
CA ASN A 18 6.59 -14.73 7.96
C ASN A 18 6.16 -13.68 6.92
N LEU A 19 5.09 -13.92 6.16
CA LEU A 19 4.60 -12.98 5.15
C LEU A 19 3.35 -12.28 5.67
N TYR A 20 3.39 -10.94 5.66
CA TYR A 20 2.29 -10.08 6.06
C TYR A 20 1.90 -9.20 4.88
N SER A 21 0.60 -9.09 4.65
CA SER A 21 -0.01 -8.23 3.63
C SER A 21 -0.86 -7.18 4.31
N TYR A 22 -0.66 -5.91 3.93
CA TYR A 22 -1.42 -4.81 4.47
C TYR A 22 -1.97 -3.93 3.34
N GLN A 23 -3.30 -3.92 3.21
CA GLN A 23 -4.01 -3.09 2.25
C GLN A 23 -4.81 -2.03 3.01
N ILE A 24 -4.62 -0.78 2.60
CA ILE A 24 -5.33 0.38 3.18
C ILE A 24 -5.94 1.23 2.07
N PRO A 25 -7.08 1.92 2.34
CA PRO A 25 -7.65 2.87 1.39
C PRO A 25 -6.69 4.04 1.13
N LEU A 26 -6.30 4.25 -0.13
CA LEU A 26 -5.52 5.42 -0.53
C LEU A 26 -6.41 6.67 -0.67
N LYS A 27 -7.58 6.50 -1.29
CA LYS A 27 -8.63 7.53 -1.39
C LYS A 27 -9.98 6.85 -1.29
N GLU A 28 -10.81 7.33 -0.37
CA GLU A 28 -12.21 6.92 -0.27
C GLU A 28 -13.06 7.72 -1.26
N ASN A 29 -14.11 7.10 -1.80
CA ASN A 29 -15.07 7.72 -2.72
C ASN A 29 -14.47 8.36 -3.98
N PHE A 30 -13.25 7.97 -4.36
CA PHE A 30 -12.62 8.44 -5.58
C PHE A 30 -13.23 7.77 -6.80
N LYS A 31 -13.69 8.58 -7.76
CA LYS A 31 -14.20 8.10 -9.05
C LYS A 31 -13.39 8.71 -10.17
N PHE A 32 -12.94 7.86 -11.09
CA PHE A 32 -12.41 8.31 -12.37
C PHE A 32 -13.57 8.88 -13.20
N THR A 33 -13.68 10.21 -13.25
CA THR A 33 -14.83 10.92 -13.84
C THR A 33 -14.88 10.86 -15.35
N LEU A 34 -13.73 10.68 -16.00
CA LEU A 34 -13.60 10.63 -17.45
C LEU A 34 -13.11 9.25 -17.89
N LYS A 35 -13.54 8.85 -19.08
CA LYS A 35 -12.95 7.67 -19.72
C LYS A 35 -11.60 8.07 -20.30
N GLY A 36 -10.57 7.28 -20.04
CA GLY A 36 -9.24 7.56 -20.56
C GLY A 36 -8.16 6.67 -19.93
N LYS A 37 -6.92 6.91 -20.36
CA LYS A 37 -5.74 6.28 -19.80
C LYS A 37 -5.26 7.08 -18.59
N TYR A 38 -5.09 6.39 -17.48
CA TYR A 38 -4.51 6.94 -16.25
C TYR A 38 -3.11 6.38 -16.05
N VAL A 39 -2.20 7.21 -15.54
CA VAL A 39 -0.85 6.80 -15.13
C VAL A 39 -0.77 6.97 -13.62
N ILE A 40 -0.30 5.94 -12.93
CA ILE A 40 -0.08 5.94 -11.50
C ILE A 40 1.41 5.72 -11.29
N GLU A 41 2.03 6.64 -10.56
CA GLU A 41 3.42 6.55 -10.15
C GLU A 41 3.44 6.39 -8.62
N LEU A 42 4.28 5.49 -8.16
CA LEU A 42 4.47 5.18 -6.75
C LEU A 42 5.96 5.34 -6.43
N GLU A 43 6.25 6.21 -5.46
CA GLU A 43 7.59 6.42 -4.94
C GLU A 43 7.60 6.11 -3.45
N GLN A 44 8.66 5.46 -2.98
CA GLN A 44 8.88 5.20 -1.57
C GLN A 44 9.91 6.18 -1.04
N ASN A 45 9.53 6.99 -0.05
CA ASN A 45 10.45 7.83 0.69
C ASN A 45 10.69 7.22 2.07
N MET A 46 11.51 6.17 2.10
CA MET A 46 11.81 5.41 3.31
C MET A 46 13.08 5.94 3.98
N ARG A 47 13.16 5.79 5.30
CA ARG A 47 14.36 6.12 6.07
C ARG A 47 15.55 5.26 5.64
N ASP A 48 15.30 3.96 5.48
CA ASP A 48 16.25 2.99 4.94
C ASP A 48 15.89 2.73 3.47
N ASN A 49 16.85 2.89 2.57
CA ASN A 49 16.64 2.75 1.13
C ASN A 49 17.81 1.97 0.48
N PRO A 50 17.61 0.71 0.05
CA PRO A 50 16.33 0.00 0.05
C PRO A 50 15.86 -0.39 1.45
N LEU A 51 14.55 -0.43 1.66
CA LEU A 51 13.98 -0.97 2.89
C LEU A 51 14.00 -2.49 2.82
N ASP A 52 14.77 -3.13 3.70
CA ASP A 52 14.86 -4.58 3.76
C ASP A 52 13.52 -5.21 4.19
N HIS A 53 13.30 -6.45 3.75
CA HIS A 53 12.14 -7.28 4.10
C HIS A 53 10.77 -6.82 3.57
N VAL A 54 10.71 -5.77 2.74
CA VAL A 54 9.52 -5.48 1.93
C VAL A 54 9.64 -6.22 0.59
N SER A 55 8.73 -7.17 0.35
CA SER A 55 8.74 -7.92 -0.92
C SER A 55 8.14 -7.10 -2.07
N ASP A 56 6.98 -6.47 -1.83
CA ASP A 56 6.18 -5.84 -2.87
C ASP A 56 5.43 -4.63 -2.33
N VAL A 57 5.26 -3.61 -3.19
CA VAL A 57 4.36 -2.47 -2.96
C VAL A 57 3.64 -2.13 -4.25
N GLY A 58 2.36 -1.78 -4.17
CA GLY A 58 1.57 -1.42 -5.34
C GLY A 58 0.27 -0.71 -5.00
N VAL A 59 -0.52 -0.45 -6.05
CA VAL A 59 -1.85 0.15 -5.97
C VAL A 59 -2.87 -0.80 -6.56
N ARG A 60 -3.99 -0.98 -5.86
CA ARG A 60 -5.13 -1.78 -6.32
C ARG A 60 -6.29 -0.86 -6.71
N VAL A 61 -6.86 -1.09 -7.89
CA VAL A 61 -8.05 -0.36 -8.37
C VAL A 61 -9.22 -1.34 -8.40
N GLU A 62 -10.32 -0.95 -7.78
CA GLU A 62 -11.53 -1.79 -7.66
C GLU A 62 -12.77 -1.04 -8.14
N LYS A 63 -13.80 -1.78 -8.54
CA LYS A 63 -15.10 -1.19 -8.84
C LYS A 63 -15.76 -0.75 -7.53
N VAL A 64 -16.37 0.42 -7.53
CA VAL A 64 -17.25 0.84 -6.43
C VAL A 64 -18.49 -0.04 -6.46
N ASN A 65 -18.82 -0.67 -5.34
CA ASN A 65 -20.04 -1.44 -5.16
C ASN A 65 -21.27 -0.54 -5.10
#